data_AF-A0A9D9K1E1-F1
#
_entry.id   AF-A0A9D9K1E1-F1
#
_cell.length_a   1.000
_cell.length_b   1.000
_cell.length_c   1.000
_cell.angle_alpha   90.00
_cell.angle_beta   90.00
_cell.angle_gamma   90.00
#
_symmetry.space_group_name_H-M   'P 1'
#
loop_
_entity.id
_entity.type
_entity.pdbx_description
1 polymer ?
#
loop_
_entity_poly.entity_id
_entity_poly.type
_entity_poly.pdbx_seq_one_letter_code
_entity_poly.pdbx_strand_id
1 'polypeptide(L)'
;MLDAARYDGAGYHVGYVVECVLKTLLQVSGASLQGQDLSALNAWVAALATGDSPHTARYIPDLLPDIAYATLPAGWKETMRYRAPGDLTWQQAQNWLTEAERVYQQTVQQMWIE
;
A
#
# COMPACT_ATOMS: atom_id res chain seq x y z
N MET A 1 -4.68 -2.06 17.22
CA MET A 1 -6.03 -2.36 16.69
C MET A 1 -6.31 -3.85 16.60
N LEU A 2 -5.32 -4.65 16.16
CA LEU A 2 -5.40 -6.12 16.18
C LEU A 2 -5.67 -6.68 17.58
N ASP A 3 -4.90 -6.27 18.60
CA ASP A 3 -5.07 -6.74 19.98
C ASP A 3 -6.41 -6.33 20.63
N ALA A 4 -7.06 -5.31 20.06
CA ALA A 4 -8.37 -4.83 20.50
C ALA A 4 -9.53 -5.49 19.72
N ALA A 5 -9.26 -6.55 18.96
CA ALA A 5 -10.22 -7.24 18.08
C ALA A 5 -10.90 -6.34 17.02
N ARG A 6 -10.27 -5.24 16.63
CA ARG A 6 -10.78 -4.28 15.62
C ARG A 6 -10.13 -4.53 14.26
N TYR A 7 -10.42 -5.69 13.66
CA TYR A 7 -9.72 -6.19 12.47
C TYR A 7 -9.95 -5.35 11.22
N ASP A 8 -11.19 -4.95 10.94
CA ASP A 8 -11.48 -4.06 9.79
C ASP A 8 -10.84 -2.69 9.97
N GLY A 9 -10.79 -2.20 11.21
CA GLY A 9 -10.08 -0.97 11.55
C GLY A 9 -8.58 -1.09 11.30
N ALA A 10 -7.98 -2.22 11.69
CA ALA A 10 -6.57 -2.51 11.38
C ALA A 10 -6.35 -2.58 9.87
N GLY A 11 -7.17 -3.37 9.15
CA GLY A 11 -7.15 -3.51 7.69
C GLY A 11 -7.26 -2.18 6.96
N TYR A 12 -8.19 -1.32 7.39
CA TYR A 12 -8.35 0.03 6.85
C TYR A 12 -7.06 0.85 6.99
N HIS A 13 -6.47 0.90 8.17
CA HIS A 13 -5.27 1.70 8.41
C HIS A 13 -4.05 1.17 7.65
N VAL A 14 -3.84 -0.15 7.59
CA VAL A 14 -2.67 -0.71 6.88
C VAL A 14 -2.78 -0.50 5.38
N GLY A 15 -3.97 -0.59 4.78
CA GLY A 15 -4.12 -0.24 3.37
C GLY A 15 -3.98 1.26 3.11
N TYR A 16 -4.39 2.12 4.05
CA TYR A 16 -4.12 3.56 3.96
C TYR A 16 -2.61 3.87 4.03
N VAL A 17 -1.85 3.13 4.84
CA VAL A 17 -0.37 3.22 4.85
C VAL A 17 0.19 2.89 3.47
N VAL A 18 -0.25 1.79 2.85
CA VAL A 18 0.23 1.40 1.52
C VAL A 18 -0.20 2.40 0.43
N GLU A 19 -1.42 2.93 0.50
CA GLU A 19 -1.86 4.02 -0.38
C GLU A 19 -0.90 5.23 -0.29
N CYS A 20 -0.57 5.66 0.93
CA CYS A 20 0.37 6.76 1.17
C CYS A 20 1.78 6.47 0.66
N VAL A 21 2.28 5.24 0.84
CA VAL A 21 3.58 4.81 0.30
C VAL A 21 3.59 4.93 -1.23
N LEU A 22 2.60 4.35 -1.92
CA LEU A 22 2.53 4.38 -3.38
C LEU A 22 2.39 5.82 -3.90
N LYS A 23 1.55 6.64 -3.27
CA LYS A 23 1.43 8.06 -3.61
C LYS A 23 2.71 8.84 -3.37
N THR A 24 3.46 8.52 -2.31
CA THR A 24 4.77 9.14 -2.07
C THR A 24 5.71 8.82 -3.23
N LEU A 25 5.82 7.55 -3.65
CA LEU A 25 6.65 7.13 -4.78
C LEU A 25 6.26 7.80 -6.11
N LEU A 26 4.95 7.94 -6.37
CA LEU A 26 4.46 8.69 -7.53
C LEU A 26 4.87 10.16 -7.44
N GLN A 27 4.64 10.79 -6.29
CA GLN A 27 4.91 12.21 -6.08
C GLN A 27 6.39 12.55 -6.21
N VAL A 28 7.29 11.76 -5.61
CA VAL A 28 8.74 11.99 -5.74
C VAL A 28 9.25 11.71 -7.15
N SER A 29 8.51 10.93 -7.94
CA SER A 29 8.82 10.70 -9.37
C SER A 29 8.24 11.78 -10.29
N GLY A 30 7.56 12.80 -9.74
CA GLY A 30 6.89 13.83 -10.52
C GLY A 30 5.63 13.35 -11.25
N ALA A 31 5.10 12.17 -10.90
CA ALA A 31 3.88 11.64 -11.48
C ALA A 31 2.63 12.29 -10.84
N SER A 32 1.55 12.35 -11.61
CA SER A 32 0.26 12.86 -11.13
C SER A 32 -0.37 11.91 -10.12
N LEU A 33 -0.88 12.46 -9.02
CA LEU A 33 -1.63 11.70 -8.01
C LEU A 33 -3.09 11.60 -8.46
N GLN A 34 -3.51 10.42 -8.91
CA GLN A 34 -4.91 10.15 -9.23
C GLN A 34 -5.39 8.89 -8.51
N GLY A 35 -6.69 8.78 -8.25
CA GLY A 35 -7.28 7.58 -7.65
C GLY A 35 -6.93 7.30 -6.17
N GLN A 36 -7.63 6.30 -5.63
CA GLN A 36 -7.43 5.73 -4.29
C GLN A 36 -7.30 4.20 -4.35
N ASP A 37 -7.43 3.61 -5.54
CA ASP A 37 -7.37 2.18 -5.74
C ASP A 37 -5.92 1.68 -5.70
N LEU A 38 -5.64 0.74 -4.79
CA LEU A 38 -4.28 0.23 -4.58
C LEU A 38 -3.74 -0.50 -5.81
N SER A 39 -4.59 -1.19 -6.59
CA SER A 39 -4.15 -1.92 -7.78
C SER A 39 -3.70 -0.94 -8.87
N ALA A 40 -4.47 0.11 -9.12
CA ALA A 40 -4.12 1.17 -10.05
C ALA A 40 -2.85 1.91 -9.62
N LEU A 41 -2.74 2.28 -8.34
CA LEU A 41 -1.55 2.94 -7.80
C LEU A 41 -0.32 2.03 -7.94
N ASN A 42 -0.44 0.73 -7.63
CA ASN A 42 0.66 -0.22 -7.76
C ASN A 42 1.12 -0.36 -9.22
N ALA A 43 0.18 -0.44 -10.16
CA ALA A 43 0.49 -0.52 -11.59
C ALA A 43 1.22 0.73 -12.10
N TRP A 44 0.85 1.93 -11.62
CA TRP A 44 1.55 3.16 -12.01
C TRP A 44 2.94 3.25 -11.41
N VAL A 45 3.14 2.84 -10.15
CA VAL A 45 4.49 2.82 -9.58
C VAL A 45 5.36 1.76 -10.27
N ALA A 46 4.80 0.59 -10.63
CA ALA A 46 5.51 -0.40 -11.43
C ALA A 46 5.93 0.14 -12.81
N ALA A 47 5.08 0.95 -13.45
CA ALA A 47 5.44 1.62 -14.70
C ALA A 47 6.61 2.61 -14.53
N LEU A 48 6.71 3.29 -13.38
CA LEU A 48 7.84 4.16 -13.05
C LEU A 48 9.16 3.37 -12.87
N ALA A 49 9.11 2.15 -12.33
CA ALA A 49 10.27 1.28 -12.21
C ALA A 49 10.89 0.93 -13.58
N THR A 50 10.06 0.85 -14.62
CA THR A 50 10.49 0.59 -16.00
C THR A 50 10.92 1.84 -16.77
N GLY A 51 10.70 3.04 -16.21
CA GLY A 51 11.06 4.32 -16.83
C GLY A 51 12.39 4.85 -16.33
N ASP A 52 13.08 5.65 -17.16
CA ASP A 52 14.34 6.34 -16.83
C ASP A 52 14.11 7.50 -15.82
N SER A 53 13.59 7.21 -14.62
CA SER A 53 13.52 8.17 -13.51
C SER A 53 14.65 7.88 -12.50
N PRO A 54 15.85 8.47 -12.67
CA PRO A 54 17.02 8.14 -11.86
C PRO A 54 16.87 8.49 -10.37
N HIS A 55 15.98 9.43 -10.02
CA HIS A 55 15.79 9.83 -8.62
C HIS A 55 14.99 8.83 -7.80
N THR A 56 14.11 8.05 -8.44
CA THR A 56 13.15 7.19 -7.76
C THR A 56 13.34 5.71 -8.00
N ALA A 57 14.05 5.31 -9.06
CA ALA A 57 14.42 3.93 -9.33
C ALA A 57 15.15 3.24 -8.14
N ARG A 58 15.91 4.01 -7.33
CA ARG A 58 16.56 3.47 -6.11
C ARG A 58 15.60 3.10 -4.96
N TYR A 59 14.40 3.68 -4.95
CA TYR A 59 13.41 3.48 -3.88
C TYR A 59 12.24 2.61 -4.31
N ILE A 60 12.18 2.28 -5.61
CA ILE A 60 11.20 1.34 -6.15
C ILE A 60 11.94 0.01 -6.29
N PRO A 61 11.55 -1.04 -5.52
CA PRO A 61 12.19 -2.34 -5.68
C PRO A 61 11.97 -2.87 -7.11
N ASP A 62 12.95 -3.62 -7.64
CA ASP A 62 12.96 -4.20 -9.00
C ASP A 62 11.64 -4.91 -9.36
N LEU A 63 10.95 -5.45 -8.36
CA LEU A 63 9.57 -5.90 -8.46
C LEU A 63 8.81 -5.36 -7.26
N LEU A 64 7.90 -4.40 -7.51
CA LEU A 64 6.86 -4.13 -6.52
C LEU A 64 6.04 -5.42 -6.37
N PRO A 65 6.01 -6.00 -5.18
CA PRO A 65 5.23 -7.19 -4.93
C PRO A 65 3.76 -6.89 -5.17
N ASP A 66 3.04 -7.86 -5.73
CA ASP A 66 1.59 -7.79 -5.80
C ASP A 66 1.04 -7.63 -4.37
N ILE A 67 0.41 -6.49 -4.10
CA ILE A 67 -0.19 -6.23 -2.79
C ILE A 67 -1.40 -7.15 -2.72
N ALA A 68 -1.30 -8.23 -1.93
CA ALA A 68 -2.27 -9.31 -1.91
C ALA A 68 -3.72 -8.88 -1.65
N TYR A 69 -3.91 -7.70 -1.06
CA TYR A 69 -5.21 -7.09 -0.77
C TYR A 69 -5.55 -5.88 -1.64
N ALA A 70 -4.83 -5.63 -2.75
CA ALA A 70 -5.17 -4.58 -3.69
C ALA A 70 -6.33 -4.95 -4.63
N THR A 71 -6.61 -6.25 -4.81
CA THR A 71 -7.57 -6.71 -5.82
C THR A 71 -9.00 -6.77 -5.28
N LEU A 72 -9.91 -6.07 -5.94
CA LEU A 72 -11.34 -6.05 -5.63
C LEU A 72 -12.05 -7.34 -6.11
N PRO A 73 -13.18 -7.76 -5.48
CA PRO A 73 -13.92 -7.09 -4.40
C PRO A 73 -13.47 -7.45 -2.97
N ALA A 74 -12.60 -8.44 -2.82
CA ALA A 74 -12.14 -8.95 -1.52
C ALA A 74 -10.96 -8.16 -0.91
N GLY A 75 -10.41 -7.20 -1.66
CA GLY A 75 -9.33 -6.33 -1.23
C GLY A 75 -9.77 -5.08 -0.48
N TRP A 76 -8.77 -4.30 -0.08
CA TRP A 76 -8.93 -3.02 0.59
C TRP A 76 -9.66 -2.00 -0.27
N LYS A 77 -10.48 -1.17 0.38
CA LYS A 77 -11.18 -0.03 -0.22
C LYS A 77 -11.18 1.11 0.77
N GLU A 78 -11.12 2.36 0.32
CA GLU A 78 -11.21 3.51 1.24
C GLU A 78 -12.54 3.50 2.03
N THR A 79 -13.58 2.91 1.44
CA THR A 79 -14.93 2.84 2.00
C THR A 79 -15.09 1.84 3.15
N MET A 80 -14.08 1.00 3.44
CA MET A 80 -14.12 0.08 4.59
C MET A 80 -14.38 0.81 5.91
N ARG A 81 -13.97 2.08 6.02
CA ARG A 81 -14.25 2.94 7.18
C ARG A 81 -15.73 3.07 7.53
N TYR A 82 -16.62 2.92 6.54
CA TYR A 82 -18.06 3.16 6.68
C TYR A 82 -18.89 1.87 6.73
N ARG A 83 -18.23 0.71 6.70
CA ARG A 83 -18.91 -0.60 6.74
C ARG A 83 -19.09 -1.08 8.17
N ALA A 84 -20.09 -1.94 8.35
CA ALA A 84 -20.22 -2.67 9.60
C ALA A 84 -18.98 -3.57 9.79
N PRO A 85 -18.47 -3.74 11.02
CA PRO A 85 -17.37 -4.66 11.29
C PRO A 85 -17.73 -6.10 10.91
N GLY A 86 -16.75 -6.87 10.45
CA GLY A 86 -16.88 -8.29 10.10
C GLY A 86 -16.32 -8.69 8.73
N ASP A 87 -15.75 -7.76 7.97
CA ASP A 87 -15.18 -8.03 6.64
C ASP A 87 -13.84 -8.80 6.76
N LEU A 88 -13.08 -8.58 7.83
CA LEU A 88 -11.78 -9.21 8.08
C LEU A 88 -11.76 -10.07 9.35
N THR A 89 -11.17 -11.26 9.22
CA THR A 89 -10.69 -12.07 10.34
C THR A 89 -9.38 -11.53 10.92
N TRP A 90 -9.02 -11.96 12.13
CA TRP A 90 -7.71 -11.67 12.72
C TRP A 90 -6.56 -12.07 11.79
N GLN A 91 -6.62 -13.28 11.20
CA GLN A 91 -5.59 -13.80 10.30
C GLN A 91 -5.42 -12.90 9.06
N GLN A 92 -6.53 -12.47 8.45
CA GLN A 92 -6.47 -11.57 7.28
C GLN A 92 -5.87 -10.22 7.65
N ALA A 93 -6.32 -9.62 8.76
CA ALA A 93 -5.81 -8.33 9.20
C ALA A 93 -4.31 -8.40 9.59
N GLN A 94 -3.86 -9.51 10.19
CA GLN A 94 -2.44 -9.76 10.47
C GLN A 94 -1.63 -9.90 9.18
N ASN A 95 -2.13 -10.66 8.19
CA ASN A 95 -1.46 -10.81 6.90
C ASN A 95 -1.33 -9.44 6.18
N TRP A 96 -2.37 -8.61 6.22
CA TRP A 96 -2.34 -7.27 5.62
C TRP A 96 -1.34 -6.36 6.33
N LEU A 97 -1.23 -6.44 7.66
CA LEU A 97 -0.23 -5.70 8.42
C LEU A 97 1.19 -6.09 8.02
N THR A 98 1.52 -7.39 8.05
CA THR A 98 2.84 -7.89 7.69
C THR A 98 3.24 -7.43 6.28
N GLU A 99 2.29 -7.45 5.35
CA GLU A 99 2.50 -7.01 3.99
C GLU A 99 2.70 -5.50 3.88
N ALA A 100 1.92 -4.69 4.60
CA ALA A 100 2.08 -3.24 4.64
C ALA A 100 3.43 -2.83 5.24
N GLU A 101 3.87 -3.49 6.31
CA GLU A 101 5.19 -3.28 6.92
C GLU A 101 6.30 -3.57 5.91
N ARG A 102 6.22 -4.71 5.21
CA ARG A 102 7.20 -5.08 4.19
C ARG A 102 7.30 -4.05 3.07
N VAL A 103 6.16 -3.57 2.55
CA VAL A 103 6.10 -2.52 1.52
C VAL A 103 6.71 -1.21 2.03
N TYR A 104 6.37 -0.78 3.25
CA TYR A 104 6.92 0.44 3.85
C TYR A 104 8.45 0.38 4.03
N GLN A 105 8.96 -0.74 4.56
CA GLN A 105 10.39 -0.94 4.84
C GLN A 105 11.24 -0.97 3.56
N GLN A 106 10.70 -1.53 2.48
CA GLN A 106 11.38 -1.63 1.17
C GLN A 106 11.35 -0.34 0.35
N THR A 107 10.55 0.65 0.75
CA THR A 107 10.33 1.86 -0.05
C THR A 107 10.63 3.12 0.77
N VAL A 108 9.64 3.67 1.48
CA VAL A 108 9.73 4.95 2.18
C VAL A 108 10.81 4.91 3.27
N GLN A 109 10.98 3.80 4.00
CA GLN A 109 12.02 3.75 5.03
C GLN A 109 13.44 3.92 4.45
N GLN A 110 13.69 3.45 3.23
CA GLN A 110 14.99 3.63 2.57
C GLN A 110 15.29 5.11 2.24
N MET A 111 14.26 5.96 2.13
CA MET A 111 14.44 7.40 1.90
C MET A 111 14.96 8.16 3.12
N TRP A 112 14.79 7.62 4.32
CA TRP A 112 15.16 8.29 5.59
C TRP A 112 16.55 7.90 6.12
N ILE A 113 17.20 6.91 5.50
CA ILE A 113 18.52 6.40 5.93
C ILE A 113 19.67 7.10 5.16
N GLU A 114 19.35 8.08 4.31
CA GLU A 114 20.32 8.94 3.61
C GLU A 114 20.52 10.29 4.30
#